data_AF-C7LUK9-F1
#
_entry.id   AF-C7LUK9-F1
#
_cell.length_a   1.000
_cell.length_b   1.000
_cell.length_c   1.000
_cell.angle_alpha   90.00
_cell.angle_beta   90.00
_cell.angle_gamma   90.00
#
_symmetry.space_group_name_H-M   'P 1'
#
loop_
_entity.id
_entity.type
_entity.pdbx_description
1 polymer ?
#
loop_
_entity_poly.entity_id
_entity_poly.type
_entity_poly.pdbx_seq_one_letter_code
_entity_poly.pdbx_strand_id
1 'polypeptide(L)'
;MNIVCVSSSLCAALSGLGHNVLDLRPGAGIVRIAPLLGEFVPDLLVQQESLGPRTLIADLDALSCPKVFWSIDTHLNSFWHQYYARLFDLFCTTQKHWQSWFRERGIARTLWLPWYGSQRALVPWDERRSGLGFVGRVTPERPVRGWFLEWLSELGPLESRADLGFAAMHDFYDHSRIVPNESIFGEVNFRLFEAASCGCVVINPATPGLEDLFVPGEEVAVYHDGAELAHWARRLRAEDLLARSMGLRARERVKREHLPEHRAATLLAASGDISGRAAGGVDAQAAWWLTLYHLWEAGRLDMDAQVMANGLSALPVTAEVLAVLLRLRARLGRDEYMRLVVPVAEKGQYESSLEVNLAGGMGALRFEDVRLSRLFFLRHKRHCAPSAPDPGNTPLLICLAWARELQRCRQIFRPGFVFNPHKHLPASSLECLVQASEFDPQNMDVYREMARILARDSGWDGLRLKAMSYLSLRERTNWRLTLELGAADCRAFRVRQGLEELLHARDEALRQDQEPRFWRRLEAHDQSGRIRDMLKSALVTATHAT
;
A
#
# COMPACT_ATOMS: atom_id res chain seq x y z
N MET A 1 -24.95 -24.43 7.21
CA MET A 1 -24.00 -24.38 6.08
C MET A 1 -22.73 -25.10 6.47
N ASN A 2 -22.20 -25.87 5.54
CA ASN A 2 -20.86 -26.44 5.55
C ASN A 2 -19.88 -25.40 4.98
N ILE A 3 -18.97 -24.88 5.78
CA ILE A 3 -18.04 -23.82 5.38
C ILE A 3 -16.61 -24.35 5.40
N VAL A 4 -15.90 -24.23 4.28
CA VAL A 4 -14.45 -24.48 4.22
C VAL A 4 -13.72 -23.18 4.46
N CYS A 5 -12.87 -23.15 5.47
CA CYS A 5 -11.99 -22.03 5.74
C CYS A 5 -10.56 -22.40 5.38
N VAL A 6 -9.94 -21.64 4.48
CA VAL A 6 -8.53 -21.80 4.11
C VAL A 6 -7.73 -20.70 4.78
N SER A 7 -6.91 -21.09 5.76
CA SER A 7 -6.07 -20.18 6.55
C SER A 7 -6.83 -19.03 7.24
N SER A 8 -8.14 -19.20 7.49
CA SER A 8 -8.95 -18.13 8.07
C SER A 8 -8.81 -18.05 9.59
N SER A 9 -8.82 -16.83 10.11
CA SER A 9 -8.89 -16.56 11.54
C SER A 9 -10.33 -16.46 12.05
N LEU A 10 -11.33 -16.60 11.18
CA LEU A 10 -12.77 -16.58 11.52
C LEU A 10 -13.37 -17.95 11.83
N CYS A 11 -12.59 -19.05 11.75
CA CYS A 11 -13.12 -20.41 11.92
C CYS A 11 -13.93 -20.57 13.22
N ALA A 12 -13.37 -20.15 14.35
CA ALA A 12 -14.05 -20.26 15.65
C ALA A 12 -15.34 -19.42 15.72
N ALA A 13 -15.33 -18.22 15.14
CA ALA A 13 -16.50 -17.34 15.10
C ALA A 13 -17.62 -17.91 14.21
N LEU A 14 -17.27 -18.48 13.06
CA LEU A 14 -18.22 -19.15 12.16
C LEU A 14 -18.85 -20.38 12.82
N SER A 15 -18.05 -21.21 13.51
CA SER A 15 -18.57 -22.33 14.31
C SER A 15 -19.48 -21.85 15.44
N GLY A 16 -19.11 -20.76 16.13
CA GLY A 16 -19.90 -20.14 17.19
C GLY A 16 -21.26 -19.61 16.71
N LEU A 17 -21.38 -19.24 15.44
CA LEU A 17 -22.65 -18.89 14.78
C LEU A 17 -23.47 -20.11 14.32
N GLY A 18 -23.02 -21.34 14.63
CA GLY A 18 -23.76 -22.59 14.35
C GLY A 18 -23.45 -23.23 12.99
N HIS A 19 -22.37 -22.85 12.32
CA HIS A 19 -21.96 -23.46 11.05
C HIS A 19 -21.04 -24.67 11.25
N ASN A 20 -21.09 -25.63 10.32
CA ASN A 20 -20.17 -26.75 10.28
C ASN A 20 -18.90 -26.32 9.52
N VAL A 21 -17.78 -26.12 10.21
CA VAL A 21 -16.57 -25.52 9.64
C VAL A 21 -15.44 -26.54 9.48
N LEU A 22 -14.89 -26.64 8.27
CA LEU A 22 -13.65 -27.35 7.99
C LEU A 22 -12.48 -26.35 7.93
N ASP A 23 -11.61 -26.35 8.95
CA ASP A 23 -10.40 -25.50 9.00
C ASP A 23 -9.24 -26.18 8.27
N LEU A 24 -8.93 -25.70 7.06
CA LEU A 24 -7.81 -26.15 6.26
C LEU A 24 -6.65 -25.15 6.36
N ARG A 25 -5.48 -25.64 6.77
CA ARG A 25 -4.23 -24.87 6.84
C ARG A 25 -3.15 -25.48 5.96
N PRO A 26 -3.35 -25.51 4.63
CA PRO A 26 -2.36 -26.07 3.72
C PRO A 26 -1.08 -25.22 3.77
N GLY A 27 0.05 -25.84 3.44
CA GLY A 27 1.34 -25.15 3.35
C GLY A 27 1.35 -24.05 2.28
N ALA A 28 2.47 -23.33 2.24
CA ALA A 28 2.69 -22.31 1.22
C ALA A 28 2.93 -22.91 -0.16
N GLY A 29 2.60 -22.14 -1.19
CA GLY A 29 2.73 -22.50 -2.59
C GLY A 29 1.37 -22.64 -3.28
N ILE A 30 1.41 -23.32 -4.42
CA ILE A 30 0.24 -23.66 -5.21
C ILE A 30 -0.34 -24.97 -4.65
N VAL A 31 -1.59 -24.94 -4.21
CA VAL A 31 -2.26 -26.07 -3.57
C VAL A 31 -3.53 -26.44 -4.34
N ARG A 32 -3.91 -27.71 -4.22
CA ARG A 32 -5.18 -28.23 -4.72
C ARG A 32 -6.12 -28.48 -3.55
N ILE A 33 -7.29 -27.87 -3.57
CA ILE A 33 -8.24 -27.93 -2.47
C ILE A 33 -9.11 -29.17 -2.52
N ALA A 34 -9.49 -29.65 -3.71
CA ALA A 34 -10.41 -30.77 -3.86
C ALA A 34 -9.95 -32.05 -3.12
N PRO A 35 -8.65 -32.47 -3.17
CA PRO A 35 -8.18 -33.63 -2.41
C PRO A 35 -8.24 -33.44 -0.88
N LEU A 36 -8.20 -32.19 -0.40
CA LEU A 36 -8.21 -31.87 1.03
C LEU A 36 -9.62 -31.87 1.63
N LEU A 37 -10.67 -31.88 0.80
CA LEU A 37 -12.06 -31.89 1.26
C LEU A 37 -12.52 -33.28 1.72
N GLY A 38 -11.96 -34.35 1.16
CA GLY A 38 -12.48 -35.71 1.38
C GLY A 38 -13.96 -35.81 0.99
N GLU A 39 -14.81 -36.23 1.92
CA GLU A 39 -16.27 -36.32 1.74
C GLU A 39 -17.01 -35.00 2.08
N PHE A 40 -16.29 -33.95 2.50
CA PHE A 40 -16.90 -32.68 2.89
C PHE A 40 -17.41 -31.92 1.66
N VAL A 41 -18.72 -31.67 1.60
CA VAL A 41 -19.35 -30.87 0.54
C VAL A 41 -19.60 -29.45 1.04
N PRO A 42 -18.84 -28.45 0.58
CA PRO A 42 -18.99 -27.07 1.04
C PRO A 42 -20.19 -26.36 0.42
N ASP A 43 -20.88 -25.56 1.23
CA ASP A 43 -21.83 -24.52 0.81
C ASP A 43 -21.13 -23.17 0.58
N LEU A 44 -19.93 -22.98 1.14
CA LEU A 44 -19.14 -21.76 1.04
C LEU A 44 -17.64 -22.08 1.25
N LEU A 45 -16.77 -21.49 0.41
CA LEU A 45 -15.33 -21.43 0.67
C LEU A 45 -14.92 -20.01 1.05
N VAL A 46 -14.19 -19.87 2.17
CA VAL A 46 -13.57 -18.63 2.62
C VAL A 46 -12.06 -18.81 2.67
N GLN A 47 -11.35 -18.21 1.73
CA GLN A 47 -9.89 -18.10 1.80
C GLN A 47 -9.51 -16.76 2.42
N GLN A 48 -8.67 -16.79 3.44
CA GLN A 48 -7.98 -15.60 3.94
C GLN A 48 -6.55 -15.55 3.37
N GLU A 49 -6.06 -14.35 3.07
CA GLU A 49 -4.67 -14.14 2.71
C GLU A 49 -3.72 -14.60 3.83
N SER A 50 -2.76 -15.47 3.49
CA SER A 50 -1.66 -15.85 4.38
C SER A 50 -0.60 -14.74 4.45
N LEU A 51 -0.40 -14.16 5.64
CA LEU A 51 0.64 -13.15 5.92
C LEU A 51 2.03 -13.81 6.03
N GLY A 52 2.61 -14.15 4.88
CA GLY A 52 3.88 -14.88 4.79
C GLY A 52 4.04 -15.58 3.43
N PRO A 53 4.76 -16.70 3.33
CA PRO A 53 4.73 -17.54 2.14
C PRO A 53 3.27 -17.80 1.70
N ARG A 54 2.94 -17.43 0.45
CA ARG A 54 1.55 -17.32 -0.02
C ARG A 54 0.95 -18.69 -0.30
N THR A 55 -0.34 -18.86 -0.06
CA THR A 55 -1.11 -20.06 -0.46
C THR A 55 -2.05 -19.66 -1.60
N LEU A 56 -1.90 -20.31 -2.76
CA LEU A 56 -2.74 -20.11 -3.94
C LEU A 56 -3.50 -21.39 -4.25
N ILE A 57 -4.81 -21.29 -4.50
CA ILE A 57 -5.65 -22.46 -4.80
C ILE A 57 -5.79 -22.58 -6.33
N ALA A 58 -5.29 -23.68 -6.89
CA ALA A 58 -5.25 -23.88 -8.34
C ALA A 58 -6.56 -24.41 -8.94
N ASP A 59 -7.38 -25.10 -8.15
CA ASP A 59 -8.57 -25.83 -8.59
C ASP A 59 -9.86 -25.32 -7.93
N LEU A 60 -9.99 -23.99 -7.83
CA LEU A 60 -11.22 -23.34 -7.35
C LEU A 60 -12.45 -23.67 -8.22
N ASP A 61 -12.24 -23.99 -9.49
CA ASP A 61 -13.26 -24.42 -10.45
C ASP A 61 -13.82 -25.83 -10.16
N ALA A 62 -13.12 -26.64 -9.35
CA ALA A 62 -13.62 -27.92 -8.87
C ALA A 62 -14.79 -27.75 -7.86
N LEU A 63 -15.02 -26.54 -7.35
CA LEU A 63 -16.05 -26.25 -6.36
C LEU A 63 -17.25 -25.53 -6.99
N SER A 64 -18.44 -26.07 -6.79
CA SER A 64 -19.71 -25.47 -7.23
C SER A 64 -20.24 -24.38 -6.28
N CYS A 65 -19.70 -24.31 -5.06
CA CYS A 65 -20.13 -23.35 -4.05
C CYS A 65 -19.55 -21.94 -4.25
N PRO A 66 -20.18 -20.89 -3.69
CA PRO A 66 -19.60 -19.56 -3.56
C PRO A 66 -18.20 -19.53 -2.94
N LYS A 67 -17.35 -18.65 -3.47
CA LYS A 67 -15.94 -18.50 -3.05
C LYS A 67 -15.66 -17.06 -2.62
N VAL A 68 -15.09 -16.89 -1.44
CA VAL A 68 -14.72 -15.59 -0.86
C VAL A 68 -13.21 -15.53 -0.68
N PHE A 69 -12.59 -14.44 -1.15
CA PHE A 69 -11.19 -14.13 -0.84
C PHE A 69 -11.10 -12.91 0.06
N TRP A 70 -10.58 -13.09 1.28
CA TRP A 70 -10.33 -12.00 2.21
C TRP A 70 -8.87 -11.59 2.20
N SER A 71 -8.60 -10.50 1.48
CA SER A 71 -7.29 -9.84 1.43
C SER A 71 -7.07 -8.98 2.67
N ILE A 72 -5.93 -9.21 3.31
CA ILE A 72 -5.53 -8.55 4.54
C ILE A 72 -4.55 -7.41 4.26
N ASP A 73 -3.48 -7.67 3.50
CA ASP A 73 -2.50 -6.66 3.10
C ASP A 73 -2.78 -6.16 1.69
N THR A 74 -4.03 -5.75 1.43
CA THR A 74 -4.48 -5.32 0.09
C THR A 74 -3.59 -4.24 -0.51
N HIS A 75 -3.16 -3.28 0.31
CA HIS A 75 -2.32 -2.15 -0.05
C HIS A 75 -0.88 -2.56 -0.48
N LEU A 76 -0.42 -3.77 -0.13
CA LEU A 76 0.89 -4.33 -0.51
C LEU A 76 0.82 -5.44 -1.56
N ASN A 77 -0.38 -5.82 -1.97
CA ASN A 77 -0.60 -6.99 -2.82
C ASN A 77 -1.58 -6.75 -3.96
N SER A 78 -2.15 -5.54 -4.09
CA SER A 78 -3.10 -5.19 -5.15
C SER A 78 -2.58 -5.45 -6.56
N PHE A 79 -1.26 -5.34 -6.78
CA PHE A 79 -0.64 -5.61 -8.07
C PHE A 79 -0.90 -7.04 -8.60
N TRP A 80 -1.11 -8.03 -7.73
CA TRP A 80 -1.47 -9.40 -8.13
C TRP A 80 -2.88 -9.81 -7.67
N HIS A 81 -3.38 -9.29 -6.54
CA HIS A 81 -4.74 -9.54 -6.08
C HIS A 81 -5.80 -9.15 -7.11
N GLN A 82 -5.54 -8.13 -7.95
CA GLN A 82 -6.48 -7.70 -8.99
C GLN A 82 -6.81 -8.80 -10.01
N TYR A 83 -5.94 -9.81 -10.14
CA TYR A 83 -6.17 -10.98 -10.97
C TYR A 83 -6.70 -12.14 -10.14
N TYR A 84 -6.10 -12.41 -8.97
CA TYR A 84 -6.51 -13.54 -8.13
C TYR A 84 -7.95 -13.39 -7.63
N ALA A 85 -8.36 -12.17 -7.28
CA ALA A 85 -9.72 -11.87 -6.84
C ALA A 85 -10.78 -12.16 -7.91
N ARG A 86 -10.43 -12.21 -9.21
CA ARG A 86 -11.37 -12.59 -10.28
C ARG A 86 -11.82 -14.05 -10.17
N LEU A 87 -11.06 -14.90 -9.47
CA LEU A 87 -11.39 -16.32 -9.23
C LEU A 87 -12.41 -16.52 -8.10
N PHE A 88 -12.86 -15.45 -7.46
CA PHE A 88 -13.76 -15.47 -6.30
C PHE A 88 -15.03 -14.70 -6.61
N ASP A 89 -16.13 -15.16 -6.01
CA ASP A 89 -17.45 -14.53 -6.14
C ASP A 89 -17.54 -13.25 -5.30
N LEU A 90 -16.75 -13.16 -4.22
CA LEU A 90 -16.65 -11.99 -3.35
C LEU A 90 -15.20 -11.72 -2.95
N PHE A 91 -14.74 -10.49 -3.19
CA PHE A 91 -13.46 -9.99 -2.70
C PHE A 91 -13.64 -9.11 -1.46
N CYS A 92 -13.10 -9.54 -0.33
CA CYS A 92 -13.07 -8.76 0.90
C CYS A 92 -11.70 -8.09 1.06
N THR A 93 -11.68 -6.82 1.44
CA THR A 93 -10.46 -6.08 1.77
C THR A 93 -10.58 -5.48 3.16
N THR A 94 -9.47 -5.40 3.90
CA THR A 94 -9.39 -4.65 5.17
C THR A 94 -9.36 -3.13 4.97
N GLN A 95 -9.20 -2.66 3.73
CA GLN A 95 -8.93 -1.25 3.41
C GLN A 95 -10.09 -0.60 2.65
N LYS A 96 -10.84 0.31 3.29
CA LYS A 96 -12.11 0.87 2.76
C LYS A 96 -11.99 1.40 1.33
N HIS A 97 -10.95 2.19 1.07
CA HIS A 97 -10.75 2.91 -0.19
C HIS A 97 -10.33 2.00 -1.36
N TRP A 98 -9.92 0.75 -1.11
CA TRP A 98 -9.55 -0.19 -2.18
C TRP A 98 -10.77 -0.81 -2.87
N GLN A 99 -11.96 -0.79 -2.26
CA GLN A 99 -13.16 -1.38 -2.86
C GLN A 99 -13.52 -0.77 -4.23
N SER A 100 -13.42 0.56 -4.39
CA SER A 100 -13.66 1.21 -5.68
C SER A 100 -12.56 0.86 -6.68
N TRP A 101 -11.30 0.87 -6.26
CA TRP A 101 -10.15 0.55 -7.11
C TRP A 101 -10.25 -0.84 -7.75
N PHE A 102 -10.72 -1.85 -7.02
CA PHE A 102 -10.94 -3.21 -7.54
C PHE A 102 -12.20 -3.31 -8.42
N ARG A 103 -13.29 -2.60 -8.09
CA ARG A 103 -14.50 -2.55 -8.93
C ARG A 103 -14.23 -1.94 -10.29
N GLU A 104 -13.45 -0.86 -10.34
CA GLU A 104 -12.99 -0.22 -11.59
C GLU A 104 -12.13 -1.15 -12.45
N ARG A 105 -11.60 -2.25 -11.88
CA ARG A 105 -10.77 -3.26 -12.55
C ARG A 105 -11.50 -4.58 -12.80
N GLY A 106 -12.83 -4.56 -12.73
CA GLY A 106 -13.67 -5.68 -13.13
C GLY A 106 -13.95 -6.71 -12.02
N ILE A 107 -13.59 -6.44 -10.76
CA ILE A 107 -14.04 -7.30 -9.66
C ILE A 107 -15.52 -7.06 -9.39
N ALA A 108 -16.33 -8.10 -9.63
CA ALA A 108 -17.79 -8.02 -9.65
C ALA A 108 -18.40 -7.59 -8.31
N ARG A 109 -17.87 -8.12 -7.19
CA ARG A 109 -18.38 -7.82 -5.84
C ARG A 109 -17.23 -7.60 -4.87
N THR A 110 -17.26 -6.48 -4.17
CA THR A 110 -16.28 -6.13 -3.14
C THR A 110 -16.95 -5.85 -1.81
N LEU A 111 -16.26 -6.16 -0.71
CA LEU A 111 -16.68 -5.87 0.66
C LEU A 111 -15.51 -5.29 1.45
N TRP A 112 -15.75 -4.19 2.18
CA TRP A 112 -14.82 -3.77 3.22
C TRP A 112 -15.09 -4.56 4.49
N LEU A 113 -14.16 -5.45 4.80
CA LEU A 113 -14.16 -6.28 6.00
C LEU A 113 -12.89 -5.96 6.78
N PRO A 114 -12.92 -4.93 7.65
CA PRO A 114 -11.75 -4.51 8.41
C PRO A 114 -11.30 -5.58 9.39
N TRP A 115 -10.10 -5.41 9.94
CA TRP A 115 -9.64 -6.29 11.01
C TRP A 115 -10.52 -6.18 12.27
N TYR A 116 -10.24 -7.00 13.27
CA TYR A 116 -11.02 -7.12 14.49
C TYR A 116 -10.11 -7.20 15.72
N GLY A 117 -10.68 -6.91 16.87
CA GLY A 117 -10.04 -7.04 18.18
C GLY A 117 -10.41 -8.35 18.86
N SER A 118 -10.13 -8.42 20.16
CA SER A 118 -10.43 -9.59 21.00
C SER A 118 -11.13 -9.16 22.28
N GLN A 119 -11.98 -10.04 22.83
CA GLN A 119 -12.53 -9.82 24.15
C GLN A 119 -11.47 -10.12 25.21
N ARG A 120 -11.11 -9.11 26.00
CA ARG A 120 -10.09 -9.24 27.05
C ARG A 120 -10.57 -8.74 28.41
N ALA A 121 -10.06 -9.35 29.47
CA ALA A 121 -10.19 -8.81 30.81
C ALA A 121 -9.42 -7.48 30.91
N LEU A 122 -9.97 -6.52 31.64
CA LEU A 122 -9.33 -5.22 31.81
C LEU A 122 -8.35 -5.27 32.99
N VAL A 123 -7.06 -5.17 32.72
CA VAL A 123 -6.05 -4.94 33.77
C VAL A 123 -6.26 -3.53 34.36
N PRO A 124 -6.27 -3.37 35.70
CA PRO A 124 -6.43 -2.07 36.34
C PRO A 124 -5.47 -1.01 35.79
N TRP A 125 -5.96 0.20 35.56
CA TRP A 125 -5.18 1.25 34.89
C TRP A 125 -3.88 1.59 35.63
N ASP A 126 -3.92 1.58 36.96
CA ASP A 126 -2.79 1.95 37.82
C ASP A 126 -1.65 0.92 37.78
N GLU A 127 -1.94 -0.33 37.41
CA GLU A 127 -0.94 -1.39 37.22
C GLU A 127 -0.24 -1.33 35.85
N ARG A 128 -0.73 -0.46 34.95
CA ARG A 128 -0.20 -0.32 33.59
C ARG A 128 0.96 0.68 33.53
N ARG A 129 1.89 0.43 32.62
CA ARG A 129 3.02 1.31 32.31
C ARG A 129 2.54 2.65 31.74
N SER A 130 3.04 3.75 32.32
CA SER A 130 2.71 5.13 31.93
C SER A 130 3.47 5.65 30.70
N GLY A 131 4.46 4.91 30.22
CA GLY A 131 5.20 5.19 28.99
C GLY A 131 4.44 4.84 27.71
N LEU A 132 5.12 5.03 26.58
CA LEU A 132 4.65 4.65 25.25
C LEU A 132 5.00 3.18 25.00
N GLY A 133 4.01 2.38 24.56
CA GLY A 133 4.20 0.97 24.21
C GLY A 133 4.08 0.74 22.71
N PHE A 134 5.05 0.05 22.10
CA PHE A 134 5.00 -0.30 20.69
C PHE A 134 5.41 -1.75 20.44
N VAL A 135 4.63 -2.46 19.61
CA VAL A 135 5.01 -3.80 19.12
C VAL A 135 5.09 -3.74 17.59
N GLY A 136 6.24 -4.10 17.04
CA GLY A 136 6.46 -4.16 15.60
C GLY A 136 7.93 -4.29 15.23
N ARG A 137 8.19 -4.96 14.11
CA ARG A 137 9.55 -5.14 13.56
C ARG A 137 10.06 -3.85 12.92
N VAL A 138 11.32 -3.52 13.10
CA VAL A 138 12.03 -2.48 12.33
C VAL A 138 12.86 -3.18 11.26
N THR A 139 12.72 -2.78 10.00
CA THR A 139 13.48 -3.38 8.89
C THR A 139 14.03 -2.29 7.97
N PRO A 140 15.15 -2.54 7.25
CA PRO A 140 15.74 -1.56 6.33
C PRO A 140 14.79 -1.10 5.22
N GLU A 141 13.84 -1.95 4.82
CA GLU A 141 12.84 -1.66 3.78
C GLU A 141 11.78 -0.67 4.26
N ARG A 142 11.67 -0.43 5.58
CA ARG A 142 10.73 0.52 6.17
C ARG A 142 11.43 1.53 7.09
N PRO A 143 12.26 2.44 6.52
CA PRO A 143 13.04 3.40 7.30
C PRO A 143 12.17 4.35 8.12
N VAL A 144 10.97 4.70 7.64
CA VAL A 144 10.01 5.57 8.35
C VAL A 144 9.63 5.01 9.72
N ARG A 145 9.58 3.67 9.89
CA ARG A 145 9.31 3.07 11.21
C ARG A 145 10.47 3.28 12.18
N GLY A 146 11.71 3.30 11.69
CA GLY A 146 12.88 3.63 12.50
C GLY A 146 12.77 5.07 13.03
N TRP A 147 12.54 6.02 12.13
CA TRP A 147 12.36 7.44 12.49
C TRP A 147 11.17 7.66 13.43
N PHE A 148 10.07 6.91 13.25
CA PHE A 148 8.94 6.92 14.17
C PHE A 148 9.36 6.54 15.59
N LEU A 149 10.09 5.44 15.78
CA LEU A 149 10.53 5.00 17.11
C LEU A 149 11.57 5.94 17.73
N GLU A 150 12.51 6.44 16.93
CA GLU A 150 13.46 7.48 17.35
C GLU A 150 12.70 8.69 17.86
N TRP A 151 11.73 9.20 17.10
CA TRP A 151 10.91 10.33 17.53
C TRP A 151 10.11 10.04 18.81
N LEU A 152 9.47 8.88 18.94
CA LEU A 152 8.75 8.51 20.16
C LEU A 152 9.66 8.48 21.39
N SER A 153 10.90 8.00 21.26
CA SER A 153 11.88 7.96 22.36
C SER A 153 12.27 9.35 22.86
N GLU A 154 12.23 10.35 21.98
CA GLU A 154 12.44 11.75 22.37
C GLU A 154 11.23 12.38 23.07
N LEU A 155 10.04 11.83 22.85
CA LEU A 155 8.79 12.32 23.43
C LEU A 155 8.53 11.77 24.84
N GLY A 156 9.22 10.72 25.26
CA GLY A 156 9.14 10.15 26.61
C GLY A 156 9.61 8.70 26.70
N PRO A 157 9.45 8.07 27.89
CA PRO A 157 9.79 6.66 28.07
C PRO A 157 9.06 5.79 27.05
N LEU A 158 9.82 5.08 26.22
CA LEU A 158 9.34 4.19 25.16
C LEU A 158 9.79 2.77 25.47
N GLU A 159 8.84 1.84 25.44
CA GLU A 159 9.12 0.42 25.42
C GLU A 159 8.66 -0.16 24.09
N SER A 160 9.60 -0.75 23.36
CA SER A 160 9.32 -1.44 22.10
C SER A 160 9.66 -2.93 22.18
N ARG A 161 8.89 -3.74 21.46
CA ARG A 161 9.12 -5.19 21.28
C ARG A 161 8.90 -5.57 19.82
N ALA A 162 9.60 -6.61 19.38
CA ALA A 162 9.43 -7.22 18.07
C ALA A 162 9.25 -8.74 18.23
N ASP A 163 8.76 -9.39 17.17
CA ASP A 163 8.70 -10.86 17.06
C ASP A 163 7.94 -11.57 18.20
N LEU A 164 6.96 -10.88 18.78
CA LEU A 164 6.08 -11.45 19.79
C LEU A 164 4.99 -12.30 19.12
N GLY A 165 4.75 -13.49 19.68
CA GLY A 165 3.53 -14.24 19.41
C GLY A 165 2.29 -13.49 19.91
N PHE A 166 1.11 -13.88 19.42
CA PHE A 166 -0.15 -13.18 19.68
C PHE A 166 -0.47 -13.00 21.18
N ALA A 167 -0.27 -14.04 21.99
CA ALA A 167 -0.49 -13.95 23.45
C ALA A 167 0.45 -12.95 24.13
N ALA A 168 1.76 -13.04 23.87
CA ALA A 168 2.75 -12.14 24.45
C ALA A 168 2.57 -10.68 24.00
N MET A 169 2.14 -10.46 22.75
CA MET A 169 1.79 -9.13 22.25
C MET A 169 0.58 -8.56 23.02
N HIS A 170 -0.45 -9.36 23.25
CA HIS A 170 -1.60 -8.93 24.04
C HIS A 170 -1.24 -8.66 25.50
N ASP A 171 -0.43 -9.52 26.13
CA ASP A 171 0.02 -9.30 27.51
C ASP A 171 0.86 -8.02 27.62
N PHE A 172 1.65 -7.71 26.60
CA PHE A 172 2.34 -6.43 26.49
C PHE A 172 1.32 -5.28 26.48
N TYR A 173 0.30 -5.31 25.62
CA TYR A 173 -0.70 -4.24 25.55
C TYR A 173 -1.61 -4.14 26.78
N ASP A 174 -1.97 -5.25 27.44
CA ASP A 174 -2.75 -5.25 28.68
C ASP A 174 -2.09 -4.40 29.77
N HIS A 175 -0.76 -4.30 29.75
CA HIS A 175 0.05 -3.52 30.68
C HIS A 175 0.55 -2.19 30.11
N SER A 176 0.00 -1.72 28.99
CA SER A 176 0.32 -0.42 28.40
C SER A 176 -0.86 0.57 28.54
N ARG A 177 -0.54 1.85 28.77
CA ARG A 177 -1.55 2.94 28.74
C ARG A 177 -1.69 3.54 27.35
N ILE A 178 -0.58 3.94 26.74
CA ILE A 178 -0.56 4.70 25.48
C ILE A 178 0.16 3.88 24.41
N VAL A 179 -0.50 3.65 23.28
CA VAL A 179 0.04 2.86 22.16
C VAL A 179 0.02 3.72 20.88
N PRO A 180 1.16 4.31 20.50
CA PRO A 180 1.30 4.90 19.18
C PRO A 180 1.22 3.85 18.09
N ASN A 181 0.49 4.15 17.01
CA ASN A 181 0.39 3.34 15.82
C ASN A 181 1.06 4.03 14.63
N GLU A 182 1.55 3.24 13.69
CA GLU A 182 1.98 3.71 12.37
C GLU A 182 1.47 2.70 11.32
N SER A 183 0.95 3.22 10.21
CA SER A 183 0.44 2.50 9.04
C SER A 183 1.32 2.63 7.79
N ILE A 184 1.41 1.58 6.96
CA ILE A 184 1.93 1.68 5.58
C ILE A 184 0.79 2.01 4.61
N PHE A 185 1.02 2.91 3.64
CA PHE A 185 0.02 3.28 2.60
C PHE A 185 -1.38 3.61 3.16
N GLY A 186 -1.44 4.25 4.33
CA GLY A 186 -2.69 4.62 4.98
C GLY A 186 -3.57 3.43 5.38
N GLU A 187 -2.97 2.28 5.68
CA GLU A 187 -3.71 1.08 6.09
C GLU A 187 -4.41 1.23 7.45
N VAL A 188 -5.56 0.58 7.58
CA VAL A 188 -6.09 0.12 8.87
C VAL A 188 -5.40 -1.20 9.20
N ASN A 189 -4.59 -1.23 10.25
CA ASN A 189 -3.81 -2.40 10.66
C ASN A 189 -4.32 -3.04 11.97
N PHE A 190 -3.74 -4.19 12.32
CA PHE A 190 -4.07 -4.99 13.51
C PHE A 190 -3.96 -4.19 14.81
N ARG A 191 -2.90 -3.39 14.94
CA ARG A 191 -2.52 -2.69 16.17
C ARG A 191 -3.62 -1.80 16.71
N LEU A 192 -4.37 -1.15 15.83
CA LEU A 192 -5.51 -0.33 16.19
C LEU A 192 -6.51 -1.12 17.04
N PHE A 193 -6.88 -2.31 16.59
CA PHE A 193 -7.84 -3.17 17.27
C PHE A 193 -7.22 -3.92 18.46
N GLU A 194 -5.99 -4.40 18.33
CA GLU A 194 -5.28 -5.14 19.37
C GLU A 194 -5.09 -4.29 20.64
N ALA A 195 -4.60 -3.06 20.49
CA ALA A 195 -4.40 -2.15 21.61
C ALA A 195 -5.72 -1.61 22.17
N ALA A 196 -6.70 -1.30 21.31
CA ALA A 196 -8.02 -0.90 21.77
C ALA A 196 -8.72 -2.01 22.57
N SER A 197 -8.55 -3.28 22.19
CA SER A 197 -9.09 -4.44 22.93
C SER A 197 -8.60 -4.50 24.38
N CYS A 198 -7.33 -4.14 24.59
CA CYS A 198 -6.68 -4.08 25.90
C CYS A 198 -7.08 -2.84 26.72
N GLY A 199 -7.81 -1.88 26.14
CA GLY A 199 -8.16 -0.61 26.80
C GLY A 199 -7.05 0.43 26.78
N CYS A 200 -6.07 0.30 25.89
CA CYS A 200 -5.06 1.33 25.66
C CYS A 200 -5.68 2.52 24.91
N VAL A 201 -5.21 3.74 25.17
CA VAL A 201 -5.42 4.83 24.21
C VAL A 201 -4.47 4.65 23.04
N VAL A 202 -5.04 4.66 21.83
CA VAL A 202 -4.27 4.52 20.58
C VAL A 202 -4.06 5.90 19.95
N ILE A 203 -2.82 6.21 19.58
CA ILE A 203 -2.51 7.38 18.75
C ILE A 203 -2.31 6.87 17.31
N ASN A 204 -3.34 7.01 16.49
CA ASN A 204 -3.43 6.43 15.16
C ASN A 204 -3.13 7.47 14.06
N PRO A 205 -2.45 7.10 12.96
CA PRO A 205 -2.40 7.99 11.81
C PRO A 205 -3.81 8.21 11.23
N ALA A 206 -4.05 9.35 10.58
CA ALA A 206 -5.27 9.54 9.80
C ALA A 206 -5.29 8.53 8.63
N THR A 207 -6.27 7.64 8.61
CA THR A 207 -6.38 6.58 7.60
C THR A 207 -7.80 6.50 7.03
N PRO A 208 -7.98 6.24 5.73
CA PRO A 208 -9.31 6.19 5.13
C PRO A 208 -10.22 5.14 5.76
N GLY A 209 -11.34 5.57 6.33
CA GLY A 209 -12.32 4.72 6.99
C GLY A 209 -12.14 4.63 8.51
N LEU A 210 -11.20 5.38 9.09
CA LEU A 210 -11.04 5.41 10.55
C LEU A 210 -12.32 5.89 11.24
N GLU A 211 -13.02 6.87 10.67
CA GLU A 211 -14.22 7.48 11.24
C GLU A 211 -15.43 6.53 11.29
N ASP A 212 -15.45 5.47 10.46
CA ASP A 212 -16.49 4.44 10.55
C ASP A 212 -16.16 3.39 11.63
N LEU A 213 -14.87 3.25 11.98
CA LEU A 213 -14.40 2.29 12.96
C LEU A 213 -14.44 2.87 14.38
N PHE A 214 -13.93 4.08 14.54
CA PHE A 214 -13.81 4.76 15.83
C PHE A 214 -14.12 6.25 15.68
N VAL A 215 -14.49 6.92 16.78
CA VAL A 215 -14.68 8.38 16.82
C VAL A 215 -13.34 9.08 17.06
N PRO A 216 -12.77 9.81 16.08
CA PRO A 216 -11.52 10.54 16.25
C PRO A 216 -11.60 11.58 17.37
N GLY A 217 -10.55 11.68 18.18
CA GLY A 217 -10.46 12.60 19.31
C GLY A 217 -11.19 12.13 20.57
N GLU A 218 -12.12 11.17 20.48
CA GLU A 218 -12.88 10.64 21.61
C GLU A 218 -12.50 9.20 21.98
N GLU A 219 -12.38 8.33 20.98
CA GLU A 219 -12.00 6.93 21.13
C GLU A 219 -10.53 6.72 20.76
N VAL A 220 -10.06 7.39 19.71
CA VAL A 220 -8.68 7.29 19.21
C VAL A 220 -8.11 8.67 18.96
N ALA A 221 -6.85 8.91 19.36
CA ALA A 221 -6.14 10.13 19.00
C ALA A 221 -5.65 10.01 17.56
N VAL A 222 -5.76 11.08 16.76
CA VAL A 222 -5.41 11.05 15.33
C VAL A 222 -4.31 12.05 15.01
N TYR A 223 -3.33 11.63 14.20
CA TYR A 223 -2.24 12.48 13.73
C TYR A 223 -2.03 12.38 12.20
N HIS A 224 -1.54 13.45 11.59
CA HIS A 224 -1.14 13.51 10.18
C HIS A 224 0.38 13.58 9.97
N ASP A 225 1.10 14.04 11.00
CA ASP A 225 2.55 14.22 10.99
C ASP A 225 3.16 14.00 12.39
N GLY A 226 4.49 14.09 12.48
CA GLY A 226 5.23 13.93 13.72
C GLY A 226 4.95 15.02 14.76
N ALA A 227 4.52 16.23 14.39
CA ALA A 227 4.21 17.30 15.32
C ALA A 227 2.85 17.07 16.02
N GLU A 228 1.85 16.60 15.29
CA GLU A 228 0.57 16.15 15.86
C GLU A 228 0.73 14.91 16.75
N LEU A 229 1.56 13.95 16.31
CA LEU A 229 1.92 12.79 17.14
C LEU A 229 2.57 13.23 18.45
N ALA A 230 3.49 14.18 18.40
CA ALA A 230 4.14 14.74 19.58
C ALA A 230 3.16 15.47 20.51
N HIS A 231 2.21 16.20 19.94
CA HIS A 231 1.15 16.84 20.71
C HIS A 231 0.32 15.81 21.48
N TRP A 232 -0.19 14.77 20.80
CA TRP A 232 -1.00 13.73 21.46
C TRP A 232 -0.21 12.92 22.48
N ALA A 233 1.03 12.54 22.16
CA ALA A 233 1.89 11.80 23.09
C ALA A 233 2.13 12.58 24.38
N ARG A 234 2.41 13.89 24.29
CA ARG A 234 2.59 14.74 25.48
C ARG A 234 1.29 14.94 26.25
N ARG A 235 0.19 15.23 25.55
CA ARG A 235 -1.12 15.48 26.16
C ARG A 235 -1.61 14.26 26.93
N LEU A 236 -1.60 13.08 26.30
CA LEU A 236 -2.09 11.85 26.92
C LEU A 236 -1.23 11.38 28.10
N ARG A 237 0.08 11.70 28.09
CA ARG A 237 0.95 11.45 29.25
C ARG A 237 0.69 12.43 30.41
N ALA A 238 0.28 13.66 30.12
CA ALA A 238 -0.02 14.67 31.13
C ALA A 238 -1.45 14.56 31.69
N GLU A 239 -2.42 14.15 30.87
CA GLU A 239 -3.84 14.05 31.21
C GLU A 239 -4.26 12.57 31.36
N ASP A 240 -3.93 11.94 32.49
CA ASP A 240 -4.16 10.50 32.73
C ASP A 240 -5.65 10.10 32.60
N LEU A 241 -6.56 10.94 33.10
CA LEU A 241 -8.00 10.72 32.97
C LEU A 241 -8.46 10.73 31.51
N LEU A 242 -7.89 11.59 30.66
CA LEU A 242 -8.19 11.62 29.24
C LEU A 242 -7.74 10.31 28.58
N ALA A 243 -6.49 9.91 28.79
CA ALA A 243 -5.94 8.67 28.25
C ALA A 243 -6.77 7.44 28.65
N ARG A 244 -7.10 7.34 29.95
CA ARG A 244 -7.96 6.26 30.47
C ARG A 244 -9.34 6.27 29.82
N SER A 245 -9.97 7.44 29.73
CA SER A 245 -11.33 7.59 29.18
C SER A 245 -11.39 7.21 27.70
N MET A 246 -10.42 7.66 26.89
CA MET A 246 -10.34 7.31 25.47
C MET A 246 -10.13 5.80 25.27
N GLY A 247 -9.17 5.20 25.98
CA GLY A 247 -8.90 3.77 25.87
C GLY A 247 -10.08 2.88 26.27
N LEU A 248 -10.82 3.26 27.31
CA LEU A 248 -12.04 2.55 27.71
C LEU A 248 -13.17 2.67 26.67
N ARG A 249 -13.35 3.84 26.05
CA ARG A 249 -14.34 4.01 24.97
C ARG A 249 -13.97 3.18 23.73
N ALA A 250 -12.71 3.22 23.31
CA ALA A 250 -12.22 2.38 22.20
C ALA A 250 -12.41 0.88 22.47
N ARG A 251 -12.14 0.44 23.69
CA ARG A 251 -12.40 -0.95 24.09
C ARG A 251 -13.88 -1.33 24.00
N GLU A 252 -14.76 -0.46 24.46
CA GLU A 252 -16.20 -0.71 24.38
C GLU A 252 -16.71 -0.72 22.93
N ARG A 253 -16.16 0.16 22.09
CA ARG A 253 -16.38 0.13 20.63
C ARG A 253 -15.97 -1.22 20.03
N VAL A 254 -14.79 -1.74 20.38
CA VAL A 254 -14.33 -3.06 19.92
C VAL A 254 -15.29 -4.16 20.34
N LYS A 255 -15.66 -4.22 21.62
CA LYS A 255 -16.59 -5.23 22.15
C LYS A 255 -17.94 -5.21 21.44
N ARG A 256 -18.45 -4.02 21.10
CA ARG A 256 -19.77 -3.84 20.49
C ARG A 256 -19.78 -4.13 18.98
N GLU A 257 -18.68 -3.84 18.26
CA GLU A 257 -18.73 -3.75 16.79
C GLU A 257 -17.55 -4.41 16.07
N HIS A 258 -16.49 -4.80 16.77
CA HIS A 258 -15.23 -5.23 16.14
C HIS A 258 -14.63 -6.52 16.71
N LEU A 259 -15.45 -7.45 17.19
CA LEU A 259 -15.04 -8.82 17.50
C LEU A 259 -15.08 -9.71 16.24
N PRO A 260 -14.41 -10.88 16.25
CA PRO A 260 -14.42 -11.82 15.13
C PRO A 260 -15.84 -12.21 14.68
N GLU A 261 -16.77 -12.33 15.62
CA GLU A 261 -18.18 -12.70 15.38
C GLU A 261 -18.89 -11.66 14.51
N HIS A 262 -18.59 -10.37 14.70
CA HIS A 262 -19.15 -9.31 13.86
C HIS A 262 -18.63 -9.40 12.42
N ARG A 263 -17.35 -9.78 12.24
CA ARG A 263 -16.77 -9.97 10.90
C ARG A 263 -17.32 -11.22 10.23
N ALA A 264 -17.44 -12.32 10.97
CA ALA A 264 -18.07 -13.54 10.48
C ALA A 264 -19.53 -13.26 10.04
N ALA A 265 -20.33 -12.60 10.87
CA ALA A 265 -21.70 -12.23 10.53
C ALA A 265 -21.79 -11.32 9.30
N THR A 266 -20.91 -10.31 9.20
CA THR A 266 -20.86 -9.39 8.05
C THR A 266 -20.48 -10.13 6.77
N LEU A 267 -19.48 -11.02 6.84
CA LEU A 267 -19.05 -11.85 5.72
C LEU A 267 -20.20 -12.77 5.26
N LEU A 268 -20.87 -13.45 6.18
CA LEU A 268 -21.98 -14.35 5.86
C LEU A 268 -23.15 -13.61 5.21
N ALA A 269 -23.52 -12.44 5.74
CA ALA A 269 -24.56 -11.59 5.16
C ALA A 269 -24.18 -11.15 3.73
N ALA A 270 -22.92 -10.78 3.51
CA ALA A 270 -22.42 -10.38 2.20
C ALA A 270 -22.28 -11.56 1.22
N SER A 271 -22.14 -12.79 1.72
CA SER A 271 -22.07 -14.02 0.94
C SER A 271 -23.43 -14.54 0.46
N GLY A 272 -24.54 -13.96 0.91
CA GLY A 272 -25.87 -14.22 0.34
C GLY A 272 -25.95 -13.79 -1.13
N ASP A 273 -26.44 -14.69 -1.99
CA ASP A 273 -26.67 -14.48 -3.43
C ASP A 273 -25.46 -13.98 -4.22
N ILE A 274 -24.27 -14.54 -3.96
CA ILE A 274 -23.04 -14.22 -4.70
C ILE A 274 -22.68 -15.22 -5.82
N SER A 275 -23.39 -16.34 -5.94
CA SER A 275 -23.03 -17.42 -6.88
C SER A 275 -22.91 -16.94 -8.33
N GLY A 276 -21.89 -17.43 -9.04
CA GLY A 276 -21.70 -17.20 -10.47
C GLY A 276 -21.08 -15.83 -10.80
N ARG A 277 -20.38 -15.21 -9.84
CA ARG A 277 -19.70 -13.92 -10.04
C ARG A 277 -18.20 -14.09 -10.29
N ALA A 278 -17.61 -15.21 -9.86
CA ALA A 278 -16.26 -15.58 -10.21
C ALA A 278 -16.11 -15.77 -11.73
N ALA A 279 -14.93 -15.45 -12.27
CA ALA A 279 -14.57 -15.78 -13.63
C ALA A 279 -14.62 -17.30 -13.85
N GLY A 280 -15.13 -17.72 -15.02
CA GLY A 280 -15.23 -19.12 -15.41
C GLY A 280 -14.46 -19.42 -16.70
N GLY A 281 -14.20 -20.69 -16.96
CA GLY A 281 -13.59 -21.15 -18.22
C GLY A 281 -12.26 -20.44 -18.55
N VAL A 282 -12.17 -19.89 -19.75
CA VAL A 282 -10.97 -19.18 -20.25
C VAL A 282 -10.60 -17.98 -19.38
N ASP A 283 -11.58 -17.21 -18.89
CA ASP A 283 -11.30 -16.00 -18.10
C ASP A 283 -10.69 -16.37 -16.73
N ALA A 284 -11.12 -17.49 -16.15
CA ALA A 284 -10.52 -18.04 -14.94
C ALA A 284 -9.07 -18.48 -15.19
N GLN A 285 -8.80 -19.17 -16.30
CA GLN A 285 -7.45 -19.57 -16.68
C GLN A 285 -6.54 -18.35 -16.91
N ALA A 286 -7.05 -17.30 -17.55
CA ALA A 286 -6.32 -16.05 -17.74
C ALA A 286 -6.02 -15.36 -16.41
N ALA A 287 -7.01 -15.21 -15.52
CA ALA A 287 -6.83 -14.63 -14.19
C ALA A 287 -5.79 -15.40 -13.34
N TRP A 288 -5.80 -16.73 -13.43
CA TRP A 288 -4.83 -17.61 -12.78
C TRP A 288 -3.40 -17.35 -13.29
N TRP A 289 -3.16 -17.45 -14.60
CA TRP A 289 -1.82 -17.24 -15.15
C TRP A 289 -1.31 -15.81 -14.98
N LEU A 290 -2.18 -14.80 -15.03
CA LEU A 290 -1.81 -13.41 -14.72
C LEU A 290 -1.41 -13.24 -13.25
N THR A 291 -2.09 -13.93 -12.32
CA THR A 291 -1.71 -13.98 -10.91
C THR A 291 -0.31 -14.57 -10.75
N LEU A 292 -0.06 -15.73 -11.35
CA LEU A 292 1.25 -16.39 -11.30
C LEU A 292 2.35 -15.51 -11.90
N TYR A 293 2.10 -14.90 -13.06
CA TYR A 293 3.05 -13.99 -13.71
C TYR A 293 3.42 -12.82 -12.80
N HIS A 294 2.45 -12.14 -12.20
CA HIS A 294 2.75 -10.97 -11.39
C HIS A 294 3.47 -11.31 -10.08
N LEU A 295 3.16 -12.46 -9.48
CA LEU A 295 3.94 -12.98 -8.35
C LEU A 295 5.36 -13.35 -8.77
N TRP A 296 5.54 -13.99 -9.91
CA TRP A 296 6.85 -14.32 -10.47
C TRP A 296 7.66 -13.06 -10.81
N GLU A 297 7.04 -12.06 -11.45
CA GLU A 297 7.66 -10.77 -11.78
C GLU A 297 8.14 -10.06 -10.50
N ALA A 298 7.39 -10.18 -9.41
CA ALA A 298 7.75 -9.62 -8.10
C ALA A 298 8.78 -10.45 -7.32
N GLY A 299 9.25 -11.58 -7.87
CA GLY A 299 10.15 -12.52 -7.17
C GLY A 299 9.51 -13.24 -5.98
N ARG A 300 8.17 -13.38 -5.99
CA ARG A 300 7.36 -14.01 -4.92
C ARG A 300 6.85 -15.41 -5.29
N LEU A 301 7.19 -15.89 -6.48
CA LEU A 301 6.89 -17.24 -6.95
C LEU A 301 8.11 -17.76 -7.71
N ASP A 302 8.63 -18.91 -7.27
CA ASP A 302 9.66 -19.64 -8.02
C ASP A 302 8.99 -20.53 -9.07
N MET A 303 9.17 -20.17 -10.34
CA MET A 303 8.64 -20.89 -11.49
C MET A 303 9.54 -20.65 -12.69
N ASP A 304 9.77 -21.70 -13.46
CA ASP A 304 10.51 -21.60 -14.71
C ASP A 304 9.80 -20.66 -15.69
N ALA A 305 10.59 -19.75 -16.28
CA ALA A 305 10.07 -18.71 -17.15
C ALA A 305 9.51 -19.27 -18.47
N GLN A 306 10.00 -20.43 -18.94
CA GLN A 306 9.48 -21.09 -20.12
C GLN A 306 8.14 -21.77 -19.84
N VAL A 307 7.96 -22.36 -18.64
CA VAL A 307 6.65 -22.86 -18.19
C VAL A 307 5.63 -21.73 -18.14
N MET A 308 5.99 -20.58 -17.55
CA MET A 308 5.16 -19.37 -17.53
C MET A 308 4.77 -18.93 -18.95
N ALA A 309 5.75 -18.89 -19.86
CA ALA A 309 5.54 -18.44 -21.23
C ALA A 309 4.62 -19.39 -22.01
N ASN A 310 4.78 -20.70 -21.84
CA ASN A 310 3.94 -21.70 -22.47
C ASN A 310 2.50 -21.62 -21.96
N GLY A 311 2.31 -21.47 -20.64
CA GLY A 311 0.99 -21.31 -20.03
C GLY A 311 0.24 -20.10 -20.54
N LEU A 312 0.90 -18.93 -20.57
CA LEU A 312 0.31 -17.70 -21.09
C LEU A 312 0.07 -17.73 -22.61
N SER A 313 0.96 -18.38 -23.39
CA SER A 313 0.79 -18.52 -24.84
C SER A 313 -0.32 -19.49 -25.25
N ALA A 314 -0.79 -20.36 -24.34
CA ALA A 314 -1.92 -21.25 -24.59
C ALA A 314 -3.29 -20.55 -24.42
N LEU A 315 -3.31 -19.35 -23.83
CA LEU A 315 -4.53 -18.58 -23.63
C LEU A 315 -4.93 -17.82 -24.90
N PRO A 316 -6.22 -17.48 -25.07
CA PRO A 316 -6.64 -16.50 -26.05
C PRO A 316 -5.88 -15.19 -25.86
N VAL A 317 -5.34 -14.66 -26.96
CA VAL A 317 -4.53 -13.45 -26.94
C VAL A 317 -5.45 -12.26 -26.70
N THR A 318 -5.58 -11.83 -25.45
CA THR A 318 -6.20 -10.55 -25.04
C THR A 318 -5.14 -9.47 -24.90
N ALA A 319 -5.55 -8.20 -24.74
CA ALA A 319 -4.61 -7.10 -24.49
C ALA A 319 -3.76 -7.32 -23.22
N GLU A 320 -4.38 -7.77 -22.11
CA GLU A 320 -3.68 -8.06 -20.85
C GLU A 320 -2.65 -9.19 -21.02
N VAL A 321 -3.06 -10.30 -21.65
CA VAL A 321 -2.18 -11.46 -21.90
C VAL A 321 -1.02 -11.07 -22.81
N LEU A 322 -1.29 -10.30 -23.88
CA LEU A 322 -0.24 -9.86 -24.81
C LEU A 322 0.76 -8.91 -24.14
N ALA A 323 0.29 -7.97 -23.33
CA ALA A 323 1.16 -7.04 -22.60
C ALA A 323 2.10 -7.80 -21.65
N VAL A 324 1.56 -8.79 -20.91
CA VAL A 324 2.36 -9.66 -20.03
C VAL A 324 3.34 -10.53 -20.82
N LEU A 325 2.93 -11.11 -21.95
CA LEU A 325 3.81 -11.88 -22.84
C LEU A 325 4.97 -11.03 -23.36
N LEU A 326 4.74 -9.78 -23.80
CA LEU A 326 5.80 -8.87 -24.23
C LEU A 326 6.82 -8.65 -23.12
N ARG A 327 6.37 -8.43 -21.88
CA ARG A 327 7.24 -8.24 -20.71
C ARG A 327 8.02 -9.51 -20.36
N LEU A 328 7.37 -10.67 -20.38
CA LEU A 328 7.97 -11.96 -20.11
C LEU A 328 9.02 -12.32 -21.17
N ARG A 329 8.71 -12.16 -22.46
CA ARG A 329 9.66 -12.42 -23.55
C ARG A 329 10.86 -11.47 -23.49
N ALA A 330 10.65 -10.20 -23.13
CA ALA A 330 11.74 -9.25 -22.86
C ALA A 330 12.61 -9.64 -21.66
N ARG A 331 12.12 -10.48 -20.74
CA ARG A 331 12.92 -11.05 -19.63
C ARG A 331 13.70 -12.29 -20.08
N LEU A 332 13.16 -13.06 -21.02
CA LEU A 332 13.80 -14.24 -21.62
C LEU A 332 14.92 -13.89 -22.60
N GLY A 333 14.84 -12.74 -23.28
CA GLY A 333 15.91 -12.21 -24.11
C GLY A 333 15.45 -11.45 -25.34
N ARG A 334 16.40 -10.83 -26.04
CA ARG A 334 16.12 -10.00 -27.22
C ARG A 334 15.43 -10.77 -28.34
N ASP A 335 15.87 -11.99 -28.66
CA ASP A 335 15.33 -12.76 -29.79
C ASP A 335 13.92 -13.31 -29.51
N GLU A 336 13.65 -13.72 -28.27
CA GLU A 336 12.31 -14.08 -27.80
C GLU A 336 11.35 -12.88 -27.88
N TYR A 337 11.84 -11.71 -27.46
CA TYR A 337 11.08 -10.47 -27.53
C TYR A 337 10.79 -10.03 -28.99
N MET A 338 11.80 -9.98 -29.85
CA MET A 338 11.68 -9.55 -31.25
C MET A 338 10.70 -10.42 -32.04
N ARG A 339 10.71 -11.74 -31.80
CA ARG A 339 9.74 -12.68 -32.40
C ARG A 339 8.29 -12.37 -32.07
N LEU A 340 8.01 -11.76 -30.91
CA LEU A 340 6.66 -11.37 -30.53
C LEU A 340 6.33 -9.92 -30.92
N VAL A 341 7.23 -8.98 -30.64
CA VAL A 341 6.93 -7.55 -30.77
C VAL A 341 6.82 -7.08 -32.23
N VAL A 342 7.61 -7.65 -33.14
CA VAL A 342 7.59 -7.25 -34.56
C VAL A 342 6.24 -7.55 -35.20
N PRO A 343 5.68 -8.78 -35.11
CA PRO A 343 4.33 -9.06 -35.60
C PRO A 343 3.25 -8.20 -34.94
N VAL A 344 3.40 -7.87 -33.65
CA VAL A 344 2.45 -7.00 -32.92
C VAL A 344 2.45 -5.59 -33.52
N ALA A 345 3.62 -5.06 -33.90
CA ALA A 345 3.76 -3.76 -34.53
C ALA A 345 3.26 -3.78 -35.98
N GLU A 346 3.67 -4.76 -36.78
CA GLU A 346 3.33 -4.85 -38.22
C GLU A 346 1.84 -5.07 -38.46
N LYS A 347 1.19 -5.90 -37.62
CA LYS A 347 -0.22 -6.25 -37.77
C LYS A 347 -1.16 -5.31 -37.02
N GLY A 348 -0.66 -4.25 -36.38
CA GLY A 348 -1.48 -3.34 -35.58
C GLY A 348 -2.25 -4.02 -34.45
N GLN A 349 -1.68 -5.05 -33.81
CA GLN A 349 -2.39 -5.77 -32.75
C GLN A 349 -2.53 -4.88 -31.52
N TYR A 350 -3.77 -4.69 -31.05
CA TYR A 350 -4.11 -3.94 -29.84
C TYR A 350 -3.56 -2.50 -29.81
N GLU A 351 -3.64 -1.78 -30.94
CA GLU A 351 -3.13 -0.39 -31.05
C GLU A 351 -3.76 0.59 -30.05
N SER A 352 -4.97 0.32 -29.57
CA SER A 352 -5.64 1.14 -28.55
C SER A 352 -5.38 0.68 -27.10
N SER A 353 -4.58 -0.36 -26.87
CA SER A 353 -4.24 -0.79 -25.51
C SER A 353 -3.04 -0.01 -24.99
N LEU A 354 -3.22 0.66 -23.85
CA LEU A 354 -2.13 1.35 -23.14
C LEU A 354 -1.03 0.35 -22.74
N GLU A 355 -1.43 -0.79 -22.19
CA GLU A 355 -0.56 -1.80 -21.61
C GLU A 355 0.31 -2.49 -22.68
N VAL A 356 -0.28 -2.84 -23.83
CA VAL A 356 0.44 -3.44 -24.95
C VAL A 356 1.46 -2.44 -25.51
N ASN A 357 1.05 -1.19 -25.72
CA ASN A 357 1.96 -0.18 -26.25
C ASN A 357 3.07 0.19 -25.26
N LEU A 358 2.77 0.27 -23.97
CA LEU A 358 3.78 0.50 -22.94
C LEU A 358 4.77 -0.67 -22.86
N ALA A 359 4.28 -1.91 -22.83
CA ALA A 359 5.13 -3.10 -22.75
C ALA A 359 6.04 -3.23 -23.98
N GLY A 360 5.50 -3.02 -25.19
CA GLY A 360 6.30 -3.00 -26.43
C GLY A 360 7.26 -1.81 -26.52
N GLY A 361 6.85 -0.64 -26.02
CA GLY A 361 7.71 0.54 -25.98
C GLY A 361 8.90 0.35 -25.03
N MET A 362 8.63 -0.10 -23.81
CA MET A 362 9.62 -0.30 -22.76
C MET A 362 10.52 -1.51 -23.04
N GLY A 363 9.96 -2.58 -23.59
CA GLY A 363 10.74 -3.74 -24.02
C GLY A 363 11.75 -3.39 -25.12
N ALA A 364 11.37 -2.52 -26.06
CA ALA A 364 12.28 -2.04 -27.10
C ALA A 364 13.41 -1.17 -26.52
N LEU A 365 13.11 -0.29 -25.57
CA LEU A 365 14.15 0.52 -24.89
C LEU A 365 15.16 -0.31 -24.13
N ARG A 366 14.74 -1.42 -23.50
CA ARG A 366 15.66 -2.34 -22.82
C ARG A 366 16.76 -2.87 -23.76
N PHE A 367 16.45 -3.02 -25.04
CA PHE A 367 17.40 -3.48 -26.07
C PHE A 367 17.89 -2.32 -26.96
N GLU A 368 17.83 -1.09 -26.45
CA GLU A 368 18.31 0.13 -27.09
C GLU A 368 17.67 0.44 -28.46
N ASP A 369 16.52 -0.16 -28.77
CA ASP A 369 15.77 0.13 -30.00
C ASP A 369 14.81 1.31 -29.81
N VAL A 370 15.39 2.51 -29.84
CA VAL A 370 14.66 3.77 -29.68
C VAL A 370 13.60 3.97 -30.77
N ARG A 371 13.86 3.50 -32.00
CA ARG A 371 12.91 3.65 -33.12
C ARG A 371 11.66 2.82 -32.89
N LEU A 372 11.83 1.56 -32.52
CA LEU A 372 10.70 0.68 -32.20
C LEU A 372 9.97 1.18 -30.95
N SER A 373 10.68 1.64 -29.93
CA SER A 373 10.05 2.21 -28.75
C SER A 373 9.17 3.42 -29.07
N ARG A 374 9.70 4.36 -29.85
CA ARG A 374 8.96 5.53 -30.32
C ARG A 374 7.75 5.13 -31.15
N LEU A 375 7.86 4.11 -32.01
CA LEU A 375 6.72 3.59 -32.78
C LEU A 375 5.55 3.20 -31.86
N PHE A 376 5.80 2.47 -30.78
CA PHE A 376 4.76 2.07 -29.84
C PHE A 376 4.12 3.26 -29.11
N PHE A 377 4.90 4.29 -28.75
CA PHE A 377 4.30 5.51 -28.21
C PHE A 377 3.43 6.22 -29.25
N LEU A 378 3.87 6.29 -30.51
CA LEU A 378 3.08 6.91 -31.59
C LEU A 378 1.80 6.13 -31.90
N ARG A 379 1.82 4.79 -31.79
CA ARG A 379 0.62 3.94 -31.86
C ARG A 379 -0.37 4.33 -30.77
N HIS A 380 0.06 4.39 -29.51
CA HIS A 380 -0.78 4.85 -28.39
C HIS A 380 -1.30 6.28 -28.61
N LYS A 381 -0.43 7.21 -28.99
CA LYS A 381 -0.81 8.60 -29.31
C LYS A 381 -1.94 8.64 -30.34
N ARG A 382 -1.80 7.93 -31.46
CA ARG A 382 -2.79 7.92 -32.54
C ARG A 382 -4.18 7.48 -32.08
N HIS A 383 -4.27 6.47 -31.20
CA HIS A 383 -5.54 5.83 -30.86
C HIS A 383 -6.12 6.27 -29.50
N CYS A 384 -5.28 6.67 -28.55
CA CYS A 384 -5.65 6.89 -27.16
C CYS A 384 -5.34 8.29 -26.64
N ALA A 385 -4.42 9.01 -27.29
CA ALA A 385 -3.97 10.34 -26.85
C ALA A 385 -3.55 11.25 -28.02
N PRO A 386 -4.44 11.60 -28.98
CA PRO A 386 -4.04 12.32 -30.20
C PRO A 386 -3.35 13.66 -29.94
N SER A 387 -3.67 14.32 -28.82
CA SER A 387 -3.10 15.59 -28.39
C SER A 387 -1.75 15.46 -27.66
N ALA A 388 -1.28 14.24 -27.34
CA ALA A 388 0.00 14.06 -26.68
C ALA A 388 1.15 14.57 -27.57
N PRO A 389 2.17 15.25 -27.02
CA PRO A 389 3.32 15.69 -27.81
C PRO A 389 4.10 14.49 -28.38
N ASP A 390 4.97 14.74 -29.36
CA ASP A 390 5.93 13.72 -29.80
C ASP A 390 6.83 13.30 -28.62
N PRO A 391 7.08 12.00 -28.42
CA PRO A 391 7.91 11.53 -27.31
C PRO A 391 9.40 11.84 -27.49
N GLY A 392 9.84 12.34 -28.66
CA GLY A 392 11.24 12.59 -28.95
C GLY A 392 12.01 11.31 -29.32
N ASN A 393 13.32 11.45 -29.52
CA ASN A 393 14.19 10.40 -30.06
C ASN A 393 15.28 9.94 -29.08
N THR A 394 15.07 10.11 -27.77
CA THR A 394 16.00 9.62 -26.73
C THR A 394 15.25 8.76 -25.73
N PRO A 395 15.91 7.75 -25.10
CA PRO A 395 15.29 6.92 -24.07
C PRO A 395 14.67 7.73 -22.92
N LEU A 396 15.37 8.79 -22.48
CA LEU A 396 14.91 9.72 -21.45
C LEU A 396 13.56 10.37 -21.82
N LEU A 397 13.47 10.98 -23.02
CA LEU A 397 12.27 11.70 -23.45
C LEU A 397 11.08 10.75 -23.62
N ILE A 398 11.33 9.52 -24.11
CA ILE A 398 10.29 8.50 -24.26
C ILE A 398 9.77 8.04 -22.89
N CYS A 399 10.65 7.80 -21.90
CA CYS A 399 10.24 7.50 -20.53
C CYS A 399 9.41 8.63 -19.91
N LEU A 400 9.82 9.90 -20.10
CA LEU A 400 9.07 11.07 -19.63
C LEU A 400 7.71 11.23 -20.34
N ALA A 401 7.61 10.86 -21.62
CA ALA A 401 6.36 10.86 -22.36
C ALA A 401 5.40 9.79 -21.81
N TRP A 402 5.88 8.57 -21.59
CA TRP A 402 5.09 7.50 -20.97
C TRP A 402 4.68 7.84 -19.53
N ALA A 403 5.56 8.43 -18.73
CA ALA A 403 5.22 8.88 -17.38
C ALA A 403 4.02 9.83 -17.39
N ARG A 404 4.00 10.83 -18.28
CA ARG A 404 2.88 11.76 -18.43
C ARG A 404 1.60 11.08 -18.89
N GLU A 405 1.67 10.16 -19.85
CA GLU A 405 0.50 9.41 -20.31
C GLU A 405 -0.08 8.51 -19.21
N LEU A 406 0.78 7.84 -18.43
CA LEU A 406 0.33 7.02 -17.31
C LEU A 406 -0.32 7.86 -16.22
N GLN A 407 0.13 9.10 -16.00
CA GLN A 407 -0.56 10.03 -15.11
C GLN A 407 -1.94 10.44 -15.62
N ARG A 408 -2.05 10.74 -16.93
CA ARG A 408 -3.34 11.04 -17.57
C ARG A 408 -4.33 9.88 -17.42
N CYS A 409 -3.84 8.65 -17.51
CA CYS A 409 -4.60 7.41 -17.31
C CYS A 409 -4.74 6.98 -15.84
N ARG A 410 -4.29 7.79 -14.87
CA ARG A 410 -4.32 7.49 -13.42
C ARG A 410 -3.58 6.20 -13.00
N GLN A 411 -2.59 5.75 -13.78
CA GLN A 411 -1.69 4.64 -13.45
C GLN A 411 -0.38 5.17 -12.84
N ILE A 412 -0.50 5.83 -11.68
CA ILE A 412 0.63 6.52 -11.03
C ILE A 412 1.62 5.52 -10.40
N PHE A 413 1.07 4.52 -9.70
CA PHE A 413 1.82 3.57 -8.88
C PHE A 413 1.32 2.14 -9.05
N ARG A 414 2.18 1.18 -8.71
CA ARG A 414 1.81 -0.22 -8.42
C ARG A 414 2.11 -0.55 -6.96
N PRO A 415 1.21 -0.20 -6.01
CA PRO A 415 1.47 -0.42 -4.59
C PRO A 415 1.82 -1.88 -4.28
N GLY A 416 2.86 -2.06 -3.47
CA GLY A 416 3.38 -3.38 -3.11
C GLY A 416 4.34 -4.05 -4.11
N PHE A 417 4.47 -3.52 -5.33
CA PHE A 417 5.46 -4.00 -6.31
C PHE A 417 6.77 -3.19 -6.19
N VAL A 418 7.88 -3.88 -5.93
CA VAL A 418 9.20 -3.25 -5.87
C VAL A 418 9.82 -3.26 -7.26
N PHE A 419 9.82 -2.11 -7.91
CA PHE A 419 10.39 -1.96 -9.25
C PHE A 419 11.92 -1.98 -9.21
N ASN A 420 12.51 -2.70 -10.16
CA ASN A 420 13.96 -2.72 -10.41
C ASN A 420 14.18 -2.41 -11.90
N PRO A 421 14.75 -1.25 -12.26
CA PRO A 421 14.90 -0.83 -13.65
C PRO A 421 15.79 -1.77 -14.49
N HIS A 422 16.67 -2.55 -13.85
CA HIS A 422 17.53 -3.51 -14.55
C HIS A 422 16.85 -4.87 -14.79
N LYS A 423 15.75 -5.18 -14.09
CA LYS A 423 15.04 -6.46 -14.20
C LYS A 423 13.66 -6.33 -14.81
N HIS A 424 12.93 -5.28 -14.46
CA HIS A 424 11.51 -5.10 -14.78
C HIS A 424 11.34 -4.08 -15.91
N LEU A 425 10.20 -4.11 -16.58
CA LEU A 425 9.79 -3.04 -17.49
C LEU A 425 8.85 -2.09 -16.76
N PRO A 426 8.89 -0.77 -16.99
CA PRO A 426 7.91 0.12 -16.39
C PRO A 426 6.46 -0.25 -16.71
N ALA A 427 5.58 -0.07 -15.74
CA ALA A 427 4.13 -0.27 -15.82
C ALA A 427 3.34 0.85 -15.09
N SER A 428 4.01 1.84 -14.53
CA SER A 428 3.40 2.98 -13.86
C SER A 428 4.23 4.25 -14.08
N SER A 429 3.63 5.43 -13.83
CA SER A 429 4.33 6.70 -14.01
C SER A 429 5.60 6.76 -13.16
N LEU A 430 5.56 6.31 -11.91
CA LEU A 430 6.74 6.31 -11.05
C LEU A 430 7.86 5.43 -11.62
N GLU A 431 7.52 4.26 -12.16
CA GLU A 431 8.49 3.34 -12.74
C GLU A 431 9.15 3.91 -14.00
N CYS A 432 8.37 4.63 -14.84
CA CYS A 432 8.93 5.36 -15.97
C CYS A 432 9.89 6.47 -15.53
N LEU A 433 9.60 7.17 -14.43
CA LEU A 433 10.49 8.21 -13.88
C LEU A 433 11.75 7.62 -13.27
N VAL A 434 11.65 6.50 -12.55
CA VAL A 434 12.82 5.76 -12.05
C VAL A 434 13.68 5.28 -13.23
N GLN A 435 13.06 4.75 -14.28
CA GLN A 435 13.80 4.37 -15.50
C GLN A 435 14.43 5.58 -16.20
N ALA A 436 13.76 6.74 -16.20
CA ALA A 436 14.29 7.99 -16.74
C ALA A 436 15.54 8.46 -15.97
N SER A 437 15.54 8.34 -14.63
CA SER A 437 16.71 8.71 -13.81
C SER A 437 17.92 7.81 -14.06
N GLU A 438 17.74 6.58 -14.55
CA GLU A 438 18.88 5.73 -14.96
C GLU A 438 19.56 6.25 -16.23
N PHE A 439 18.80 6.88 -17.13
CA PHE A 439 19.35 7.44 -18.37
C PHE A 439 20.03 8.81 -18.16
N ASP A 440 19.54 9.60 -17.21
CA ASP A 440 20.14 10.88 -16.83
C ASP A 440 19.96 11.15 -15.32
N PRO A 441 20.90 10.68 -14.48
CA PRO A 441 20.84 10.86 -13.02
C PRO A 441 21.01 12.32 -12.57
N GLN A 442 21.37 13.23 -13.48
CA GLN A 442 21.53 14.65 -13.18
C GLN A 442 20.26 15.46 -13.50
N ASN A 443 19.25 14.82 -14.09
CA ASN A 443 18.04 15.48 -14.54
C ASN A 443 17.12 15.88 -13.39
N MET A 444 17.17 17.16 -13.00
CA MET A 444 16.35 17.70 -11.91
C MET A 444 14.84 17.58 -12.17
N ASP A 445 14.39 17.65 -13.43
CA ASP A 445 12.96 17.58 -13.75
C ASP A 445 12.37 16.21 -13.44
N VAL A 446 13.14 15.14 -13.61
CA VAL A 446 12.73 13.78 -13.21
C VAL A 446 12.45 13.74 -11.70
N TYR A 447 13.36 14.25 -10.89
CA TYR A 447 13.21 14.26 -9.43
C TYR A 447 12.11 15.20 -8.94
N ARG A 448 11.93 16.37 -9.58
CA ARG A 448 10.80 17.28 -9.30
C ARG A 448 9.48 16.57 -9.55
N GLU A 449 9.39 15.84 -10.66
CA GLU A 449 8.18 15.11 -11.02
C GLU A 449 7.92 13.93 -10.08
N MET A 450 8.97 13.16 -9.72
CA MET A 450 8.86 12.12 -8.69
C MET A 450 8.36 12.70 -7.37
N ALA A 451 8.98 13.76 -6.87
CA ALA A 451 8.56 14.41 -5.63
C ALA A 451 7.10 14.89 -5.68
N ARG A 452 6.67 15.45 -6.83
CA ARG A 452 5.31 15.93 -7.05
C ARG A 452 4.26 14.81 -7.01
N ILE A 453 4.51 13.68 -7.67
CA ILE A 453 3.54 12.57 -7.66
C ILE A 453 3.51 11.87 -6.30
N LEU A 454 4.67 11.69 -5.65
CA LEU A 454 4.78 11.05 -4.34
C LEU A 454 4.19 11.90 -3.20
N ALA A 455 4.01 13.20 -3.42
CA ALA A 455 3.41 14.10 -2.42
C ALA A 455 1.94 13.83 -2.13
N ARG A 456 1.22 13.18 -3.05
CA ARG A 456 -0.25 13.05 -3.00
C ARG A 456 -0.72 11.92 -2.09
N ASP A 457 0.08 10.88 -1.95
CA ASP A 457 -0.28 9.67 -1.20
C ASP A 457 0.65 9.48 0.01
N SER A 458 0.19 8.74 1.01
CA SER A 458 1.01 8.30 2.15
C SER A 458 1.77 7.02 1.80
N GLY A 459 2.85 6.71 2.52
CA GLY A 459 3.62 5.47 2.35
C GLY A 459 4.77 5.56 1.35
N TRP A 460 4.91 6.70 0.66
CA TRP A 460 6.03 7.00 -0.22
C TRP A 460 7.05 7.97 0.37
N ASP A 461 6.89 8.34 1.64
CA ASP A 461 7.62 9.45 2.27
C ASP A 461 9.14 9.25 2.23
N GLY A 462 9.62 8.01 2.42
CA GLY A 462 11.04 7.70 2.29
C GLY A 462 11.62 7.94 0.89
N LEU A 463 10.87 7.62 -0.18
CA LEU A 463 11.31 7.88 -1.56
C LEU A 463 11.16 9.37 -1.91
N ARG A 464 10.09 10.02 -1.44
CA ARG A 464 9.88 11.46 -1.62
C ARG A 464 11.00 12.27 -0.98
N LEU A 465 11.41 11.93 0.25
CA LEU A 465 12.52 12.59 0.94
C LEU A 465 13.83 12.48 0.16
N LYS A 466 14.13 11.32 -0.42
CA LYS A 466 15.32 11.15 -1.28
C LYS A 466 15.29 12.10 -2.48
N ALA A 467 14.15 12.19 -3.18
CA ALA A 467 14.00 13.10 -4.31
C ALA A 467 14.10 14.58 -3.86
N MET A 468 13.43 14.95 -2.76
CA MET A 468 13.45 16.32 -2.24
C MET A 468 14.83 16.76 -1.76
N SER A 469 15.54 15.89 -1.04
CA SER A 469 16.92 16.15 -0.58
C SER A 469 17.88 16.33 -1.76
N TYR A 470 17.73 15.51 -2.82
CA TYR A 470 18.51 15.68 -4.05
C TYR A 470 18.29 17.06 -4.70
N LEU A 471 17.03 17.53 -4.70
CA LEU A 471 16.65 18.82 -5.26
C LEU A 471 17.17 20.00 -4.43
N SER A 472 16.96 19.97 -3.11
CA SER A 472 17.34 21.07 -2.20
C SER A 472 18.85 21.33 -2.19
N LEU A 473 19.67 20.28 -2.30
CA LEU A 473 21.13 20.40 -2.35
C LEU A 473 21.65 21.18 -3.58
N ARG A 474 20.89 21.15 -4.69
CA ARG A 474 21.23 21.80 -5.97
C ARG A 474 20.59 23.18 -6.13
N GLU A 475 19.44 23.40 -5.52
CA GLU A 475 18.72 24.68 -5.54
C GLU A 475 18.69 25.32 -4.15
N ARG A 476 19.86 25.59 -3.57
CA ARG A 476 19.98 26.04 -2.16
C ARG A 476 19.25 27.35 -1.85
N THR A 477 19.08 28.23 -2.84
CA THR A 477 18.36 29.50 -2.67
C THR A 477 16.86 29.38 -2.92
N ASN A 478 16.36 28.20 -3.30
CA ASN A 478 14.94 27.97 -3.51
C ASN A 478 14.25 27.57 -2.20
N TRP A 479 13.92 28.56 -1.38
CA TRP A 479 13.27 28.35 -0.09
C TRP A 479 11.97 27.52 -0.17
N ARG A 480 11.28 27.51 -1.33
CA ARG A 480 10.04 26.72 -1.49
C ARG A 480 10.37 25.24 -1.50
N LEU A 481 11.43 24.81 -2.18
CA LEU A 481 11.84 23.41 -2.18
C LEU A 481 12.30 22.97 -0.79
N THR A 482 13.07 23.82 -0.10
CA THR A 482 13.51 23.56 1.28
C THR A 482 12.32 23.47 2.25
N LEU A 483 11.31 24.33 2.10
CA LEU A 483 10.06 24.23 2.89
C LEU A 483 9.36 22.89 2.66
N GLU A 484 9.21 22.48 1.40
CA GLU A 484 8.58 21.19 1.06
C GLU A 484 9.38 19.99 1.61
N LEU A 485 10.71 20.08 1.65
CA LEU A 485 11.57 19.08 2.29
C LEU A 485 11.31 19.04 3.79
N GLY A 486 11.33 20.20 4.47
CA GLY A 486 11.09 20.28 5.90
C GLY A 486 9.70 19.75 6.31
N ALA A 487 8.66 20.07 5.54
CA ALA A 487 7.31 19.53 5.74
C ALA A 487 7.27 18.00 5.53
N ALA A 488 7.96 17.48 4.51
CA ALA A 488 8.08 16.04 4.29
C ALA A 488 8.83 15.33 5.42
N ASP A 489 9.87 15.96 5.99
CA ASP A 489 10.59 15.44 7.15
C ASP A 489 9.68 15.36 8.38
N CYS A 490 8.90 16.42 8.67
CA CYS A 490 7.91 16.41 9.76
C CYS A 490 6.89 15.29 9.58
N ARG A 491 6.38 15.08 8.36
CA ARG A 491 5.45 13.97 8.05
C ARG A 491 6.08 12.60 8.25
N ALA A 492 7.36 12.46 7.94
CA ALA A 492 8.14 11.22 8.09
C ALA A 492 8.77 11.03 9.49
N PHE A 493 8.27 11.76 10.50
CA PHE A 493 8.74 11.71 11.90
C PHE A 493 10.16 12.25 12.14
N ARG A 494 10.80 12.85 11.14
CA ARG A 494 12.10 13.54 11.24
C ARG A 494 11.89 14.99 11.67
N VAL A 495 11.15 15.20 12.77
CA VAL A 495 10.61 16.53 13.13
C VAL A 495 11.71 17.55 13.41
N ARG A 496 12.82 17.15 14.05
CA ARG A 496 13.96 18.07 14.28
C ARG A 496 14.59 18.54 12.98
N GLN A 497 14.91 17.61 12.10
CA GLN A 497 15.48 17.90 10.77
C GLN A 497 14.50 18.76 9.97
N GLY A 498 13.21 18.43 10.03
CA GLY A 498 12.17 19.23 9.38
C GLY A 498 12.13 20.68 9.87
N LEU A 499 12.24 20.91 11.18
CA LEU A 499 12.32 22.26 11.74
C LEU A 499 13.60 23.00 11.31
N GLU A 500 14.75 22.32 11.26
CA GLU A 500 16.02 22.91 10.78
C GLU A 500 15.90 23.37 9.32
N GLU A 501 15.36 22.52 8.45
CA GLU A 501 15.10 22.85 7.04
C GLU A 501 14.09 24.00 6.92
N LEU A 502 13.04 24.03 7.75
CA LEU A 502 12.05 25.11 7.76
C LEU A 502 12.63 26.44 8.26
N LEU A 503 13.53 26.43 9.25
CA LEU A 503 14.26 27.62 9.69
C LEU A 503 15.12 28.17 8.55
N HIS A 504 15.89 27.30 7.90
CA HIS A 504 16.71 27.69 6.76
C HIS A 504 15.88 28.26 5.59
N ALA A 505 14.76 27.61 5.27
CA ALA A 505 13.82 28.08 4.27
C ALA A 505 13.23 29.45 4.63
N ARG A 506 12.89 29.69 5.90
CA ARG A 506 12.41 31.01 6.35
C ARG A 506 13.49 32.08 6.18
N ASP A 507 14.72 31.80 6.59
CA ASP A 507 15.83 32.75 6.50
C ASP A 507 16.15 33.12 5.04
N GLU A 508 16.11 32.15 4.13
CA GLU A 508 16.22 32.40 2.68
C GLU A 508 15.01 33.19 2.14
N ALA A 509 13.79 32.87 2.57
CA ALA A 509 12.62 33.65 2.19
C ALA A 509 12.68 35.09 2.70
N LEU A 510 13.20 35.31 3.91
CA LEU A 510 13.43 36.64 4.48
C LEU A 510 14.46 37.42 3.67
N ARG A 511 15.59 36.80 3.29
CA ARG A 511 16.59 37.40 2.39
C ARG A 511 16.03 37.79 1.02
N GLN A 512 14.90 37.21 0.63
CA GLN A 512 14.20 37.49 -0.63
C GLN A 512 12.92 38.35 -0.46
N ASP A 513 12.70 38.96 0.72
CA ASP A 513 11.50 39.74 1.06
C ASP A 513 10.17 38.96 0.88
N GLN A 514 10.22 37.65 1.13
CA GLN A 514 9.11 36.71 0.90
C GLN A 514 8.67 35.95 2.15
N GLU A 515 9.06 36.38 3.35
CA GLU A 515 8.65 35.74 4.60
C GLU A 515 7.11 35.58 4.75
N PRO A 516 6.25 36.57 4.40
CA PRO A 516 4.79 36.37 4.44
C PRO A 516 4.29 35.29 3.47
N ARG A 517 5.03 34.99 2.39
CA ARG A 517 4.72 33.88 1.49
C ARG A 517 5.18 32.55 2.07
N PHE A 518 6.30 32.52 2.80
CA PHE A 518 6.76 31.35 3.53
C PHE A 518 5.68 30.87 4.52
N TRP A 519 5.19 31.76 5.39
CA TRP A 519 4.20 31.40 6.41
C TRP A 519 2.89 30.87 5.82
N ARG A 520 2.38 31.53 4.77
CA ARG A 520 1.18 31.05 4.04
C ARG A 520 1.38 29.68 3.40
N ARG A 521 2.59 29.39 2.90
CA ARG A 521 2.89 28.09 2.30
C ARG A 521 3.04 27.02 3.37
N LEU A 522 3.64 27.33 4.52
CA LEU A 522 3.74 26.39 5.64
C LEU A 522 2.34 26.01 6.16
N GLU A 523 1.42 26.97 6.27
CA GLU A 523 0.04 26.72 6.71
C GLU A 523 -0.71 25.70 5.83
N ALA A 524 -0.39 25.63 4.53
CA ALA A 524 -0.98 24.61 3.64
C ALA A 524 -0.48 23.17 3.94
N HIS A 525 0.68 23.03 4.60
CA HIS A 525 1.26 21.76 5.03
C HIS A 525 1.03 21.45 6.51
N ASP A 526 0.67 22.45 7.30
CA ASP A 526 0.53 22.40 8.77
C ASP A 526 -0.88 22.80 9.19
N GLN A 527 -1.86 21.96 8.85
CA GLN A 527 -3.28 22.26 9.09
C GLN A 527 -3.61 22.47 10.58
N SER A 528 -2.90 21.80 11.48
CA SER A 528 -3.06 21.99 12.93
C SER A 528 -2.30 23.18 13.50
N GLY A 529 -1.40 23.81 12.73
CA GLY A 529 -0.53 24.89 13.17
C GLY A 529 0.60 24.46 14.12
N ARG A 530 0.76 23.15 14.35
CA ARG A 530 1.69 22.59 15.34
C ARG A 530 3.14 22.74 14.90
N ILE A 531 3.42 22.55 13.62
CA ILE A 531 4.77 22.74 13.07
C ILE A 531 5.16 24.21 13.18
N ARG A 532 4.25 25.13 12.84
CA ARG A 532 4.41 26.58 12.97
C ARG A 532 4.68 27.00 14.41
N ASP A 533 3.95 26.44 15.36
CA ASP A 533 4.16 26.75 16.79
C ASP A 533 5.54 26.29 17.25
N MET A 534 5.95 25.07 16.90
CA MET A 534 7.29 24.55 17.20
C MET A 534 8.40 25.39 16.55
N LEU A 535 8.20 25.83 15.31
CA LEU A 535 9.14 26.69 14.59
C LEU A 535 9.29 28.06 15.25
N LYS A 536 8.18 28.67 15.70
CA LYS A 536 8.20 29.94 16.44
C LYS A 536 8.89 29.80 17.79
N SER A 537 8.67 28.71 18.52
CA SER A 537 9.37 28.46 19.78
C SER A 537 10.89 28.32 19.57
N ALA A 538 11.32 27.63 18.51
CA ALA A 538 12.73 27.50 18.19
C ALA A 538 13.40 28.85 17.91
N LEU A 539 12.67 29.78 17.26
CA LEU A 539 13.16 31.14 16.99
C LEU A 539 13.39 31.96 18.25
N VAL A 540 12.49 31.88 19.22
CA VAL A 540 12.62 32.59 20.50
C VAL A 540 13.84 32.08 21.26
N THR A 541 14.05 30.76 21.30
CA THR A 541 15.22 30.16 21.97
C THR A 541 16.53 30.58 21.31
N ALA A 542 16.60 30.65 19.98
CA ALA A 542 17.79 31.10 19.27
C ALA A 542 18.13 32.57 19.55
N THR A 543 17.12 33.43 19.73
CA THR A 543 17.30 34.87 20.02
C THR A 543 17.78 35.14 21.45
N HIS A 544 17.55 34.20 22.38
CA HIS A 544 18.02 34.30 23.77
C HIS A 544 19.40 33.66 24.01
N ALA A 545 19.94 32.94 23.02
CA ALA A 545 21.27 32.30 23.09
C ALA A 545 22.38 33.13 22.41
N THR A 546 22.00 34.19 21.69
CA THR A 546 22.87 35.25 21.14
C THR A 546 22.84 36.48 22.03
#